data_AF-A0ABD4U952-F1
#
_entry.id   AF-A0ABD4U952-F1
#
_cell.length_a   1.000
_cell.length_b   1.000
_cell.length_c   1.000
_cell.angle_alpha   90.00
_cell.angle_beta   90.00
_cell.angle_gamma   90.00
#
_symmetry.space_group_name_H-M   'P 1'
#
loop_
_entity.id
_entity.type
_entity.pdbx_description
1 polymer ?
#
loop_
_entity_poly.entity_id
_entity_poly.type
_entity_poly.pdbx_seq_one_letter_code
_entity_poly.pdbx_strand_id
1 'polypeptide(L)'
;MPHASAPARRRALQRLAALAAAPLAGGLALPARAAGADLSGVALVLGDQAGGLRALAEAARVLDGTPYRFRWANFQGAAPLFEAQRAGAIDLAPAGDLPVLTAALGDPSLRIVATRVGSPASLGIVVQPDSPVRAVADLKGQTVVVSSARGSISQYQLYGALREHGLAPRDVDVRFVLPVDAFAAFEAKRIGIWATFDPYYGHAVRRGARIVRDGSGINSGLAFLTSPVETLDDRGKRAALADVLARLARAGQWALAHPADYASVYASLTRLPPDAATDIARRAALAQRSLSGADIDVLQRVADRAAADAILPRRVDVASIAIRQVSA
;
A
#
# COMPACT_ATOMS: atom_id res chain seq x y z
N MET A 1 -48.98 1.03 -96.51
CA MET A 1 -48.99 2.46 -96.88
C MET A 1 -48.09 3.21 -95.91
N PRO A 2 -47.31 4.21 -96.33
CA PRO A 2 -45.91 4.05 -96.74
C PRO A 2 -44.90 4.86 -95.90
N HIS A 3 -43.61 4.69 -96.25
CA HIS A 3 -42.44 5.57 -96.02
C HIS A 3 -41.82 5.62 -94.61
N ALA A 4 -40.54 5.93 -94.41
CA ALA A 4 -39.29 5.80 -95.16
C ALA A 4 -38.18 6.34 -94.21
N SER A 5 -36.93 5.93 -94.46
CA SER A 5 -35.69 6.72 -94.26
C SER A 5 -35.24 7.18 -92.85
N ALA A 6 -34.08 6.62 -92.44
CA ALA A 6 -33.05 7.27 -91.58
C ALA A 6 -32.40 8.49 -92.31
N PRO A 7 -31.39 9.26 -91.82
CA PRO A 7 -30.55 9.13 -90.61
C PRO A 7 -30.12 10.47 -89.89
N ALA A 8 -29.27 10.33 -88.85
CA ALA A 8 -28.10 11.16 -88.47
C ALA A 8 -28.17 12.67 -88.07
N ARG A 9 -27.64 12.92 -86.85
CA ARG A 9 -26.69 13.98 -86.41
C ARG A 9 -27.04 15.48 -86.63
N ARG A 10 -27.13 16.24 -85.53
CA ARG A 10 -26.13 17.27 -85.10
C ARG A 10 -26.53 18.07 -83.84
N ARG A 11 -25.53 18.22 -82.96
CA ARG A 11 -25.14 19.40 -82.15
C ARG A 11 -26.03 19.89 -81.00
N ALA A 12 -25.57 19.53 -79.80
CA ALA A 12 -25.16 20.41 -78.69
C ALA A 12 -25.99 21.67 -78.38
N LEU A 13 -26.62 21.66 -77.20
CA LEU A 13 -26.77 22.83 -76.35
C LEU A 13 -26.68 22.39 -74.88
N GLN A 14 -25.68 22.91 -74.20
CA GLN A 14 -25.45 22.79 -72.77
C GLN A 14 -26.60 23.45 -72.01
N ARG A 15 -27.23 22.73 -71.07
CA ARG A 15 -27.95 23.34 -69.96
C ARG A 15 -27.66 22.57 -68.68
N LEU A 16 -26.95 23.25 -67.79
CA LEU A 16 -26.77 22.93 -66.38
C LEU A 16 -28.14 22.75 -65.73
N ALA A 17 -28.39 21.58 -65.17
CA ALA A 17 -29.44 21.36 -64.18
C ALA A 17 -28.77 20.78 -62.94
N ALA A 18 -28.82 21.57 -61.86
CA ALA A 18 -28.21 21.28 -60.58
C ALA A 18 -28.77 19.96 -59.99
N LEU A 19 -27.87 19.04 -59.64
CA LEU A 19 -28.19 17.95 -58.74
C LEU A 19 -28.51 18.56 -57.36
N ALA A 20 -29.75 18.43 -56.92
CA ALA A 20 -30.09 18.58 -55.51
C ALA A 20 -29.42 17.44 -54.74
N ALA A 21 -28.28 17.74 -54.12
CA ALA A 21 -27.64 16.87 -53.15
C ALA A 21 -28.52 16.79 -51.90
N ALA A 22 -29.09 15.62 -51.64
CA ALA A 22 -29.65 15.32 -50.32
C ALA A 22 -28.50 15.29 -49.31
N PRO A 23 -28.55 16.05 -48.19
CA PRO A 23 -27.53 15.93 -47.17
C PRO A 23 -27.73 14.60 -46.45
N LEU A 24 -26.82 13.66 -46.69
CA LEU A 24 -26.52 12.60 -45.73
C LEU A 24 -26.05 13.29 -44.46
N ALA A 25 -26.96 13.49 -43.51
CA ALA A 25 -26.66 13.90 -42.16
C ALA A 25 -25.89 12.76 -41.47
N GLY A 26 -24.60 12.66 -41.77
CA GLY A 26 -23.64 11.91 -40.98
C GLY A 26 -23.51 12.59 -39.62
N GLY A 27 -24.42 12.25 -38.72
CA GLY A 27 -24.30 12.60 -37.31
C GLY A 27 -23.03 11.95 -36.77
N LEU A 28 -21.95 12.73 -36.72
CA LEU A 28 -20.82 12.47 -35.84
C LEU A 28 -21.37 12.52 -34.41
N ALA A 29 -21.83 11.36 -33.92
CA ALA A 29 -22.06 11.16 -32.50
C ALA A 29 -20.71 11.33 -31.81
N LEU A 30 -20.47 12.53 -31.29
CA LEU A 30 -19.41 12.77 -30.32
C LEU A 30 -19.56 11.68 -29.24
N PRO A 31 -18.47 11.01 -28.82
CA PRO A 31 -18.57 10.03 -27.76
C PRO A 31 -19.15 10.77 -26.55
N ALA A 32 -20.32 10.33 -26.09
CA ALA A 32 -20.85 10.81 -24.83
C ALA A 32 -19.75 10.59 -23.78
N ARG A 33 -19.20 11.68 -23.25
CA ARG A 33 -18.37 11.60 -22.05
C ARG A 33 -19.23 10.86 -21.04
N ALA A 34 -18.83 9.65 -20.65
CA ALA A 34 -19.47 8.94 -19.57
C ALA A 34 -19.53 9.93 -18.40
N ALA A 35 -20.74 10.36 -18.03
CA ALA A 35 -20.92 11.17 -16.85
C ALA A 35 -20.33 10.37 -15.69
N GLY A 36 -19.30 10.92 -15.03
CA GLY A 36 -18.71 10.28 -13.86
C GLY A 36 -19.81 9.97 -12.85
N ALA A 37 -19.69 8.84 -12.15
CA ALA A 37 -20.65 8.48 -11.11
C ALA A 37 -20.79 9.66 -10.11
N ASP A 38 -22.01 9.99 -9.69
CA ASP A 38 -22.22 10.93 -8.60
C ASP A 38 -21.69 10.30 -7.30
N LEU A 39 -20.65 10.90 -6.73
CA LEU A 39 -19.98 10.40 -5.53
C LEU A 39 -20.40 11.14 -4.26
N SER A 40 -21.31 12.13 -4.34
CA SER A 40 -21.71 12.96 -3.20
C SER A 40 -22.35 12.17 -2.04
N GLY A 41 -22.99 11.05 -2.36
CA GLY A 41 -23.54 10.10 -1.39
C GLY A 41 -22.50 9.17 -0.76
N VAL A 42 -21.32 9.02 -1.37
CA VAL A 42 -20.31 8.02 -0.98
C VAL A 42 -19.51 8.49 0.24
N ALA A 43 -19.23 7.54 1.14
CA ALA A 43 -18.33 7.72 2.27
C ALA A 43 -17.31 6.58 2.33
N LEU A 44 -16.04 6.92 2.49
CA LEU A 44 -14.95 5.97 2.71
C LEU A 44 -14.38 6.10 4.13
N VAL A 45 -13.97 4.98 4.69
CA VAL A 45 -13.21 4.91 5.94
C VAL A 45 -11.79 4.43 5.62
N LEU A 46 -10.82 5.32 5.76
CA LEU A 46 -9.42 5.05 5.43
C LEU A 46 -8.67 4.63 6.69
N GLY A 47 -8.15 3.42 6.69
CA GLY A 47 -7.28 2.91 7.75
C GLY A 47 -5.91 3.58 7.73
N ASP A 48 -5.34 3.76 8.91
CA ASP A 48 -3.99 4.28 9.10
C ASP A 48 -3.29 3.56 10.26
N GLN A 49 -1.96 3.51 10.20
CA GLN A 49 -1.12 3.01 11.27
C GLN A 49 -0.02 4.03 11.55
N ALA A 50 0.13 4.39 12.83
CA ALA A 50 1.18 5.29 13.31
C ALA A 50 1.31 6.60 12.50
N GLY A 51 0.19 7.13 11.98
CA GLY A 51 0.16 8.41 11.26
C GLY A 51 0.67 8.36 9.81
N GLY A 52 1.06 7.20 9.28
CA GLY A 52 1.84 7.12 8.04
C GLY A 52 1.09 7.56 6.78
N LEU A 53 -0.06 6.93 6.49
CA LEU A 53 -0.82 7.25 5.29
C LEU A 53 -1.57 8.58 5.45
N ARG A 54 -2.03 8.88 6.66
CA ARG A 54 -2.71 10.13 6.99
C ARG A 54 -1.80 11.35 6.84
N ALA A 55 -0.59 11.32 7.41
CA ALA A 55 0.35 12.43 7.29
C ALA A 55 0.75 12.68 5.83
N LEU A 56 0.90 11.62 5.03
CA LEU A 56 1.18 11.74 3.61
C LEU A 56 0.05 12.50 2.87
N ALA A 57 -1.20 12.12 3.13
CA ALA A 57 -2.36 12.75 2.51
C ALA A 57 -2.53 14.22 2.96
N GLU A 58 -2.35 14.51 4.25
CA GLU A 58 -2.47 15.85 4.82
C GLU A 58 -1.35 16.78 4.35
N ALA A 59 -0.10 16.29 4.31
CA ALA A 59 1.06 17.10 3.88
C ALA A 59 0.92 17.56 2.43
N ALA A 60 0.46 16.67 1.55
CA ALA A 60 0.26 16.99 0.15
C ALA A 60 -1.13 17.60 -0.15
N ARG A 61 -2.00 17.71 0.87
CA ARG A 61 -3.40 18.20 0.75
C ARG A 61 -4.21 17.51 -0.35
N VAL A 62 -3.88 16.27 -0.66
CA VAL A 62 -4.37 15.59 -1.86
C VAL A 62 -5.83 15.15 -1.76
N LEU A 63 -6.39 15.09 -0.56
CA LEU A 63 -7.79 14.74 -0.32
C LEU A 63 -8.70 15.97 -0.16
N ASP A 64 -8.17 17.19 -0.30
CA ASP A 64 -8.99 18.40 -0.31
C ASP A 64 -9.94 18.38 -1.52
N GLY A 65 -11.20 18.75 -1.29
CA GLY A 65 -12.22 18.88 -2.34
C GLY A 65 -12.63 17.57 -3.03
N THR A 66 -12.49 16.41 -2.37
CA THR A 66 -13.02 15.15 -2.92
C THR A 66 -14.54 15.24 -3.12
N PRO A 67 -15.09 14.64 -4.19
CA PRO A 67 -16.54 14.62 -4.43
C PRO A 67 -17.29 13.62 -3.54
N TYR A 68 -16.59 12.95 -2.62
CA TYR A 68 -17.10 12.00 -1.63
C TYR A 68 -16.62 12.39 -0.23
N ARG A 69 -17.29 11.87 0.80
CA ARG A 69 -16.85 12.01 2.20
C ARG A 69 -15.79 10.96 2.52
N PHE A 70 -14.88 11.28 3.42
CA PHE A 70 -13.96 10.31 4.00
C PHE A 70 -13.71 10.60 5.48
N ARG A 71 -13.30 9.57 6.22
CA ARG A 71 -12.75 9.72 7.57
C ARG A 71 -11.57 8.77 7.76
N TRP A 72 -10.64 9.15 8.64
CA TRP A 72 -9.54 8.29 9.05
C TRP A 72 -9.93 7.42 10.24
N ALA A 73 -9.42 6.18 10.27
CA ALA A 73 -9.45 5.30 11.43
C ALA A 73 -8.01 4.85 11.72
N ASN A 74 -7.50 5.18 12.91
CA ASN A 74 -6.12 4.89 13.29
C ASN A 74 -6.03 3.62 14.14
N PHE A 75 -5.07 2.77 13.81
CA PHE A 75 -4.86 1.48 14.46
C PHE A 75 -3.45 1.37 15.03
N GLN A 76 -3.32 0.66 16.16
CA GLN A 76 -2.05 0.44 16.85
C GLN A 76 -1.11 -0.54 16.12
N GLY A 77 -1.66 -1.34 15.20
CA GLY A 77 -0.93 -2.34 14.43
C GLY A 77 -1.82 -3.05 13.43
N ALA A 78 -1.22 -3.95 12.64
CA ALA A 78 -1.90 -4.60 11.53
C ALA A 78 -3.03 -5.55 11.98
N ALA A 79 -2.90 -6.20 13.14
CA ALA A 79 -3.92 -7.13 13.64
C ALA A 79 -5.29 -6.45 13.86
N PRO A 80 -5.42 -5.39 14.69
CA PRO A 80 -6.69 -4.67 14.84
C PRO A 80 -7.13 -3.95 13.57
N LEU A 81 -6.21 -3.52 12.70
CA LEU A 81 -6.54 -2.95 11.39
C LEU A 81 -7.26 -3.97 10.50
N PHE A 82 -6.74 -5.19 10.39
CA PHE A 82 -7.35 -6.23 9.56
C PHE A 82 -8.59 -6.87 10.19
N GLU A 83 -8.70 -6.89 11.52
CA GLU A 83 -9.97 -7.20 12.19
C GLU A 83 -11.06 -6.20 11.79
N ALA A 84 -10.75 -4.91 11.76
CA ALA A 84 -11.69 -3.87 11.32
C ALA A 84 -12.02 -3.98 9.82
N GLN A 85 -11.05 -4.29 8.97
CA GLN A 85 -11.33 -4.51 7.54
C GLN A 85 -12.26 -5.70 7.32
N ARG A 86 -11.96 -6.84 7.94
CA ARG A 86 -12.79 -8.05 7.84
C ARG A 86 -14.21 -7.82 8.37
N ALA A 87 -14.38 -6.91 9.34
CA ALA A 87 -15.68 -6.50 9.85
C ALA A 87 -16.41 -5.46 8.97
N GLY A 88 -15.83 -5.05 7.83
CA GLY A 88 -16.38 -4.01 6.96
C GLY A 88 -16.33 -2.59 7.55
N ALA A 89 -15.54 -2.38 8.61
CA ALA A 89 -15.47 -1.10 9.31
C ALA A 89 -14.51 -0.10 8.63
N ILE A 90 -13.63 -0.57 7.75
CA ILE A 90 -12.72 0.23 6.92
C ILE A 90 -12.72 -0.24 5.47
N ASP A 91 -12.55 0.71 4.55
CA ASP A 91 -12.55 0.49 3.10
C ASP A 91 -11.13 0.34 2.52
N LEU A 92 -10.12 0.78 3.26
CA LEU A 92 -8.71 0.77 2.85
C LEU A 92 -7.81 0.47 4.06
N ALA A 93 -6.92 -0.51 3.95
CA ALA A 93 -5.96 -0.84 5.00
C ALA A 93 -4.51 -0.86 4.47
N PRO A 94 -3.61 0.01 4.98
CA PRO A 94 -2.19 -0.05 4.69
C PRO A 94 -1.47 -1.03 5.64
N ALA A 95 -0.66 -1.96 5.13
CA ALA A 95 0.20 -2.80 5.96
C ALA A 95 1.42 -3.33 5.20
N GLY A 96 2.43 -3.85 5.92
CA GLY A 96 3.58 -4.53 5.32
C GLY A 96 3.22 -5.87 4.65
N ASP A 97 4.18 -6.43 3.92
CA ASP A 97 4.07 -7.71 3.20
C ASP A 97 3.45 -8.86 4.02
N LEU A 98 4.13 -9.33 5.08
CA LEU A 98 3.70 -10.51 5.81
C LEU A 98 2.37 -10.33 6.57
N PRO A 99 2.06 -9.16 7.19
CA PRO A 99 0.75 -8.94 7.77
C PRO A 99 -0.40 -9.05 6.75
N VAL A 100 -0.21 -8.58 5.51
CA VAL A 100 -1.23 -8.69 4.44
C VAL A 100 -1.48 -10.16 4.10
N LEU A 101 -0.42 -10.97 3.99
CA LEU A 101 -0.52 -12.41 3.75
C LEU A 101 -1.23 -13.12 4.91
N THR A 102 -0.88 -12.75 6.14
CA THR A 102 -1.51 -13.31 7.35
C THR A 102 -3.00 -12.97 7.39
N ALA A 103 -3.37 -11.73 7.05
CA ALA A 103 -4.76 -11.31 6.97
C ALA A 103 -5.53 -12.06 5.87
N ALA A 104 -4.95 -12.22 4.68
CA ALA A 104 -5.58 -12.94 3.56
C ALA A 104 -5.89 -14.42 3.90
N LEU A 105 -5.14 -15.05 4.81
CA LEU A 105 -5.45 -16.41 5.27
C LEU A 105 -6.73 -16.49 6.11
N GLY A 106 -7.04 -15.43 6.85
CA GLY A 106 -8.22 -15.32 7.71
C GLY A 106 -9.36 -14.50 7.10
N ASP A 107 -9.18 -13.97 5.89
CA ASP A 107 -10.15 -13.15 5.18
C ASP A 107 -10.01 -13.34 3.65
N PRO A 108 -10.84 -14.20 3.03
CA PRO A 108 -10.83 -14.42 1.59
C PRO A 108 -11.39 -13.23 0.77
N SER A 109 -12.03 -12.25 1.43
CA SER A 109 -12.54 -11.02 0.79
C SER A 109 -11.45 -9.96 0.61
N LEU A 110 -10.30 -10.10 1.27
CA LEU A 110 -9.21 -9.14 1.16
C LEU A 110 -8.65 -9.12 -0.27
N ARG A 111 -8.48 -7.92 -0.83
CA ARG A 111 -7.77 -7.69 -2.10
C ARG A 111 -6.66 -6.67 -1.92
N ILE A 112 -5.53 -6.93 -2.57
CA ILE A 112 -4.42 -5.98 -2.67
C ILE A 112 -4.70 -5.05 -3.84
N VAL A 113 -4.74 -3.74 -3.59
CA VAL A 113 -5.14 -2.72 -4.56
C VAL A 113 -4.02 -1.77 -4.96
N ALA A 114 -2.93 -1.69 -4.20
CA ALA A 114 -1.73 -0.94 -4.58
C ALA A 114 -0.47 -1.44 -3.85
N THR A 115 0.68 -1.23 -4.48
CA THR A 115 2.01 -1.38 -3.85
C THR A 115 2.49 -0.03 -3.34
N ARG A 116 3.10 -0.04 -2.15
CA ARG A 116 3.88 1.07 -1.60
C ARG A 116 5.32 0.62 -1.39
N VAL A 117 6.28 1.47 -1.72
CA VAL A 117 7.71 1.15 -1.68
C VAL A 117 8.38 2.03 -0.64
N GLY A 118 8.96 1.39 0.38
CA GLY A 118 9.79 2.01 1.41
C GLY A 118 11.17 1.37 1.46
N SER A 119 11.81 1.46 2.61
CA SER A 119 13.13 0.88 2.84
C SER A 119 13.07 -0.36 3.73
N PRO A 120 13.79 -1.46 3.40
CA PRO A 120 13.96 -2.57 4.32
C PRO A 120 14.77 -2.19 5.58
N ALA A 121 15.49 -1.06 5.55
CA ALA A 121 16.18 -0.50 6.72
C ALA A 121 15.24 0.28 7.67
N SER A 122 13.93 0.32 7.41
CA SER A 122 12.92 0.94 8.30
C SER A 122 12.58 0.10 9.53
N LEU A 123 13.24 -1.05 9.69
CA LEU A 123 12.96 -2.02 10.74
C LEU A 123 14.22 -2.83 11.06
N GLY A 124 14.25 -3.45 12.23
CA GLY A 124 15.38 -4.27 12.65
C GLY A 124 15.29 -4.75 14.09
N ILE A 125 16.34 -5.45 14.51
CA ILE A 125 16.59 -5.84 15.89
C ILE A 125 17.44 -4.75 16.54
N VAL A 126 16.91 -4.15 17.59
CA VAL A 126 17.61 -3.17 18.42
C VAL A 126 17.79 -3.69 19.83
N VAL A 127 18.84 -3.22 20.49
CA VAL A 127 19.15 -3.52 21.89
C VAL A 127 19.40 -2.24 22.66
N GLN A 128 19.28 -2.32 23.99
CA GLN A 128 19.68 -1.23 24.88
C GLN A 128 21.15 -0.82 24.63
N PRO A 129 21.53 0.46 24.85
CA PRO A 129 22.87 0.95 24.56
C PRO A 129 23.99 0.11 25.20
N ASP A 130 23.78 -0.30 26.46
CA ASP A 130 24.68 -1.06 27.33
C ASP A 130 24.55 -2.59 27.19
N SER A 131 23.70 -3.08 26.28
CA SER A 131 23.51 -4.52 26.09
C SER A 131 24.81 -5.24 25.70
N PRO A 132 25.07 -6.44 26.24
CA PRO A 132 26.21 -7.26 25.83
C PRO A 132 26.02 -7.88 24.43
N VAL A 133 24.80 -7.92 23.90
CA VAL A 133 24.49 -8.46 22.56
C VAL A 133 25.09 -7.56 21.48
N ARG A 134 26.00 -8.09 20.67
CA ARG A 134 26.69 -7.35 19.60
C ARG A 134 26.34 -7.85 18.21
N ALA A 135 25.98 -9.11 18.06
CA ALA A 135 25.62 -9.73 16.79
C ALA A 135 24.40 -10.64 16.95
N VAL A 136 23.84 -11.07 15.81
CA VAL A 136 22.69 -11.99 15.79
C VAL A 136 23.00 -13.33 16.45
N ALA A 137 24.25 -13.80 16.38
CA ALA A 137 24.68 -15.04 17.05
C ALA A 137 24.47 -15.00 18.58
N ASP A 138 24.56 -13.81 19.18
CA ASP A 138 24.39 -13.60 20.62
C ASP A 138 22.92 -13.70 21.07
N LEU A 139 21.97 -13.80 20.13
CA LEU A 139 20.54 -13.94 20.43
C LEU A 139 20.18 -15.34 20.92
N LYS A 140 21.07 -16.34 20.73
CA LYS A 140 20.82 -17.71 21.18
C LYS A 140 20.60 -17.75 22.70
N GLY A 141 19.48 -18.33 23.11
CA GLY A 141 19.03 -18.41 24.49
C GLY A 141 18.48 -17.12 25.08
N GLN A 142 18.46 -16.01 24.31
CA GLN A 142 17.92 -14.74 24.76
C GLN A 142 16.41 -14.65 24.56
N THR A 143 15.77 -13.79 25.34
CA THR A 143 14.38 -13.37 25.07
C THR A 143 14.40 -12.18 24.11
N VAL A 144 13.70 -12.30 22.98
CA VAL A 144 13.51 -11.22 22.01
C VAL A 144 12.05 -10.86 21.95
N VAL A 145 11.73 -9.59 22.24
CA VAL A 145 10.39 -9.07 22.00
C VAL A 145 10.26 -8.71 20.53
N VAL A 146 9.16 -9.11 19.91
CA VAL A 146 8.79 -8.80 18.53
C VAL A 146 7.57 -7.88 18.58
N SER A 147 7.66 -6.74 17.89
CA SER A 147 6.51 -5.84 17.72
C SER A 147 5.38 -6.49 16.93
N SER A 148 4.15 -6.24 17.38
CA SER A 148 2.88 -6.78 16.86
C SER A 148 2.65 -8.26 17.15
N ALA A 149 1.56 -8.81 16.62
CA ALA A 149 1.22 -10.23 16.71
C ALA A 149 2.07 -11.12 15.79
N ARG A 150 1.89 -12.44 15.89
CA ARG A 150 2.44 -13.43 14.94
C ARG A 150 2.03 -13.05 13.50
N GLY A 151 2.95 -13.23 12.55
CA GLY A 151 2.79 -12.78 11.17
C GLY A 151 3.22 -11.33 10.93
N SER A 152 3.95 -10.70 11.86
CA SER A 152 4.47 -9.33 11.67
C SER A 152 5.73 -9.27 10.80
N ILE A 153 5.98 -8.10 10.21
CA ILE A 153 7.24 -7.81 9.49
C ILE A 153 8.47 -7.97 10.39
N SER A 154 8.33 -7.72 11.70
CA SER A 154 9.41 -7.90 12.69
C SER A 154 9.67 -9.37 13.01
N GLN A 155 8.65 -10.22 13.01
CA GLN A 155 8.86 -11.66 13.15
C GLN A 155 9.61 -12.21 11.94
N TYR A 156 9.19 -11.81 10.74
CA TYR A 156 9.87 -12.18 9.50
C TYR A 156 11.34 -11.73 9.51
N GLN A 157 11.59 -10.51 9.98
CA GLN A 157 12.95 -9.98 10.08
C GLN A 157 13.80 -10.76 11.08
N LEU A 158 13.29 -11.01 12.28
CA LEU A 158 14.01 -11.79 13.30
C LEU A 158 14.38 -13.17 12.76
N TYR A 159 13.42 -13.88 12.15
CA TYR A 159 13.65 -15.24 11.67
C TYR A 159 14.61 -15.26 10.48
N GLY A 160 14.55 -14.26 9.61
CA GLY A 160 15.52 -14.06 8.54
C GLY A 160 16.93 -13.83 9.06
N ALA A 161 17.09 -12.96 10.07
CA ALA A 161 18.37 -12.67 10.69
C ALA A 161 18.96 -13.92 11.36
N LEU A 162 18.16 -14.65 12.15
CA LEU A 162 18.60 -15.89 12.80
C LEU A 162 19.12 -16.91 11.78
N ARG A 163 18.42 -17.05 10.66
CA ARG A 163 18.81 -17.96 9.58
C ARG A 163 20.14 -17.61 8.93
N GLU A 164 20.44 -16.33 8.71
CA GLU A 164 21.75 -15.89 8.18
C GLU A 164 22.92 -16.42 9.04
N HIS A 165 22.66 -16.71 10.31
CA HIS A 165 23.62 -17.23 11.28
C HIS A 165 23.38 -18.69 11.69
N GLY A 166 22.55 -19.43 10.94
CA GLY A 166 22.28 -20.85 11.21
C GLY A 166 21.51 -21.11 12.50
N LEU A 167 20.88 -20.09 13.10
CA LEU A 167 20.01 -20.23 14.26
C LEU A 167 18.57 -20.54 13.82
N ALA A 168 17.92 -21.44 14.55
CA ALA A 168 16.51 -21.73 14.40
C ALA A 168 15.67 -20.81 15.30
N PRO A 169 14.39 -20.53 14.96
CA PRO A 169 13.51 -19.76 15.84
C PRO A 169 13.40 -20.29 17.27
N ARG A 170 13.51 -21.62 17.46
CA ARG A 170 13.50 -22.28 18.77
C ARG A 170 14.74 -22.00 19.64
N ASP A 171 15.80 -21.47 19.04
CA ASP A 171 17.02 -21.10 19.76
C ASP A 171 16.87 -19.76 20.49
N VAL A 172 15.73 -19.08 20.34
CA VAL A 172 15.42 -17.77 20.94
C VAL A 172 14.04 -17.83 21.59
N ASP A 173 13.88 -17.22 22.77
CA ASP A 173 12.57 -17.07 23.40
C ASP A 173 11.82 -15.85 22.84
N VAL A 174 10.90 -16.08 21.90
CA VAL A 174 10.19 -15.01 21.19
C VAL A 174 8.90 -14.62 21.91
N ARG A 175 8.77 -13.33 22.26
CA ARG A 175 7.57 -12.76 22.88
C ARG A 175 6.95 -11.69 21.99
N PHE A 176 5.63 -11.68 21.89
CA PHE A 176 4.91 -10.74 21.02
C PHE A 176 4.22 -9.68 21.87
N VAL A 177 4.43 -8.41 21.53
CA VAL A 177 3.84 -7.27 22.26
C VAL A 177 3.38 -6.24 21.23
N LEU A 178 2.21 -5.65 21.44
CA LEU A 178 1.71 -4.61 20.55
C LEU A 178 2.66 -3.40 20.53
N PRO A 179 2.77 -2.68 19.39
CA PRO A 179 3.89 -1.76 19.17
C PRO A 179 4.01 -0.63 20.21
N VAL A 180 2.89 -0.02 20.63
CA VAL A 180 2.91 1.05 21.65
C VAL A 180 3.33 0.52 23.02
N ASP A 181 2.84 -0.64 23.43
CA ASP A 181 3.20 -1.24 24.71
C ASP A 181 4.68 -1.70 24.70
N ALA A 182 5.13 -2.27 23.58
CA ALA A 182 6.51 -2.68 23.38
C ALA A 182 7.46 -1.47 23.44
N PHE A 183 7.08 -0.37 22.80
CA PHE A 183 7.84 0.88 22.85
C PHE A 183 7.95 1.41 24.28
N ALA A 184 6.83 1.53 25.00
CA ALA A 184 6.84 1.99 26.39
C ALA A 184 7.66 1.07 27.32
N ALA A 185 7.62 -0.25 27.10
CA ALA A 185 8.40 -1.20 27.86
C ALA A 185 9.91 -1.16 27.53
N PHE A 186 10.27 -0.94 26.26
CA PHE A 186 11.66 -0.75 25.84
C PHE A 186 12.25 0.56 26.41
N GLU A 187 11.49 1.65 26.36
CA GLU A 187 11.86 2.94 26.96
C GLU A 187 12.05 2.84 28.47
N ALA A 188 11.22 2.04 29.14
CA ALA A 188 11.34 1.73 30.56
C ALA A 188 12.42 0.67 30.87
N LYS A 189 13.26 0.28 29.88
CA LYS A 189 14.30 -0.75 30.00
C LYS A 189 13.81 -2.13 30.47
N ARG A 190 12.51 -2.41 30.35
CA ARG A 190 11.92 -3.73 30.65
C ARG A 190 12.10 -4.73 29.49
N ILE A 191 12.47 -4.24 28.32
CA ILE A 191 12.83 -5.04 27.15
C ILE A 191 14.30 -4.76 26.82
N GLY A 192 15.12 -5.81 26.83
CA GLY A 192 16.55 -5.73 26.49
C GLY A 192 16.84 -5.85 25.00
N ILE A 193 16.06 -6.66 24.28
CA ILE A 193 16.20 -6.94 22.85
C ILE A 193 14.83 -6.85 22.18
N TRP A 194 14.75 -6.07 21.11
CA TRP A 194 13.49 -5.73 20.47
C TRP A 194 13.61 -5.75 18.93
N ALA A 195 12.87 -6.63 18.28
CA ALA A 195 12.64 -6.59 16.84
C ALA A 195 11.42 -5.71 16.54
N THR A 196 11.63 -4.60 15.83
CA THR A 196 10.62 -3.56 15.64
C THR A 196 10.76 -2.84 14.30
N PHE A 197 9.89 -1.86 14.05
CA PHE A 197 9.79 -1.09 12.81
C PHE A 197 9.53 0.40 13.11
N ASP A 198 9.76 1.25 12.11
CA ASP A 198 9.47 2.68 12.18
C ASP A 198 7.96 2.94 12.41
N PRO A 199 7.58 3.92 13.23
CA PRO A 199 8.44 4.97 13.79
C PRO A 199 9.25 4.54 15.03
N TYR A 200 8.91 3.41 15.64
CA TYR A 200 9.50 3.00 16.91
C TYR A 200 10.99 2.66 16.80
N TYR A 201 11.37 2.00 15.70
CA TYR A 201 12.76 1.67 15.37
C TYR A 201 13.63 2.93 15.32
N GLY A 202 13.30 3.88 14.46
CA GLY A 202 14.03 5.14 14.33
C GLY A 202 14.05 5.94 15.62
N HIS A 203 12.95 5.96 16.37
CA HIS A 203 12.91 6.63 17.67
C HIS A 203 13.87 5.99 18.67
N ALA A 204 13.84 4.67 18.83
CA ALA A 204 14.73 3.96 19.75
C ALA A 204 16.20 4.17 19.38
N VAL A 205 16.55 4.11 18.08
CA VAL A 205 17.91 4.35 17.59
C VAL A 205 18.36 5.79 17.91
N ARG A 206 17.49 6.79 17.69
CA ARG A 206 17.77 8.18 18.07
C ARG A 206 18.00 8.36 19.57
N ARG A 207 17.39 7.52 20.40
CA ARG A 207 17.60 7.49 21.85
C ARG A 207 18.79 6.63 22.30
N GLY A 208 19.61 6.18 21.37
CA GLY A 208 20.86 5.47 21.63
C GLY A 208 20.75 3.94 21.58
N ALA A 209 19.59 3.37 21.26
CA ALA A 209 19.49 1.94 21.03
C ALA A 209 20.43 1.53 19.89
N ARG A 210 21.14 0.42 20.07
CA ARG A 210 22.06 -0.10 19.05
C ARG A 210 21.33 -1.05 18.13
N ILE A 211 21.57 -0.89 16.83
CA ILE A 211 21.07 -1.81 15.81
C ILE A 211 21.97 -3.05 15.82
N VAL A 212 21.39 -4.23 15.99
CA VAL A 212 22.07 -5.53 15.86
C VAL A 212 22.04 -5.98 14.40
N ARG A 213 20.87 -5.88 13.77
CA ARG A 213 20.64 -6.25 12.36
C ARG A 213 19.37 -5.56 11.87
N ASP A 214 19.45 -4.82 10.76
CA ASP A 214 18.28 -4.22 10.11
C ASP A 214 17.54 -5.23 9.21
N GLY A 215 16.54 -4.80 8.44
CA GLY A 215 15.82 -5.64 7.49
C GLY A 215 16.47 -5.78 6.12
N SER A 216 17.60 -5.12 5.83
CA SER A 216 18.22 -5.09 4.50
C SER A 216 18.61 -6.51 4.05
N GLY A 217 18.19 -6.93 2.85
CA GLY A 217 18.41 -8.30 2.34
C GLY A 217 17.50 -9.38 2.92
N ILE A 218 16.69 -9.05 3.94
CA ILE A 218 15.70 -9.95 4.56
C ILE A 218 14.29 -9.55 4.14
N ASN A 219 13.89 -8.32 4.45
CA ASN A 219 12.56 -7.78 4.18
C ASN A 219 12.51 -7.19 2.77
N SER A 220 11.32 -7.21 2.15
CA SER A 220 11.13 -6.70 0.79
C SER A 220 11.23 -5.17 0.69
N GLY A 221 10.96 -4.45 1.78
CA GLY A 221 10.73 -3.01 1.76
C GLY A 221 9.39 -2.61 1.14
N LEU A 222 8.56 -3.58 0.74
CA LEU A 222 7.24 -3.34 0.20
C LEU A 222 6.19 -3.32 1.31
N ALA A 223 5.24 -2.41 1.15
CA ALA A 223 3.98 -2.39 1.85
C ALA A 223 2.86 -2.38 0.81
N PHE A 224 1.63 -2.64 1.25
CA PHE A 224 0.49 -2.74 0.36
C PHE A 224 -0.70 -1.99 0.93
N LEU A 225 -1.53 -1.50 0.02
CA LEU A 225 -2.89 -1.07 0.33
C LEU A 225 -3.84 -2.21 -0.02
N THR A 226 -4.75 -2.52 0.90
CA THR A 226 -5.76 -3.56 0.71
C THR A 226 -7.16 -2.98 0.88
N SER A 227 -8.15 -3.64 0.28
CA SER A 227 -9.55 -3.27 0.34
C SER A 227 -10.41 -4.54 0.33
N PRO A 228 -11.54 -4.57 1.03
CA PRO A 228 -12.45 -5.71 1.00
C PRO A 228 -13.21 -5.76 -0.34
N VAL A 229 -13.59 -6.97 -0.79
CA VAL A 229 -14.38 -7.15 -2.02
C VAL A 229 -15.69 -6.35 -1.98
N GLU A 230 -16.29 -6.16 -0.81
CA GLU A 230 -17.52 -5.39 -0.63
C GLU A 230 -17.35 -3.91 -1.01
N THR A 231 -16.23 -3.28 -0.62
CA THR A 231 -15.88 -1.91 -1.06
C THR A 231 -15.63 -1.89 -2.55
N LEU A 232 -15.00 -2.95 -3.07
CA LEU A 232 -14.74 -3.06 -4.50
C LEU A 232 -16.04 -3.30 -5.26
N ASP A 233 -17.03 -4.05 -4.79
CA ASP A 233 -18.24 -4.37 -5.56
C ASP A 233 -19.27 -3.24 -5.61
N ASP A 234 -19.23 -2.32 -4.62
CA ASP A 234 -19.99 -1.06 -4.68
C ASP A 234 -19.36 -0.10 -5.70
N ARG A 235 -20.12 0.24 -6.76
CA ARG A 235 -19.65 1.11 -7.84
C ARG A 235 -19.20 2.50 -7.36
N GLY A 236 -19.91 3.09 -6.40
CA GLY A 236 -19.60 4.41 -5.87
C GLY A 236 -18.33 4.38 -5.02
N LYS A 237 -18.20 3.39 -4.12
CA LYS A 237 -17.00 3.19 -3.31
C LYS A 237 -15.79 2.79 -4.15
N ARG A 238 -15.94 1.93 -5.15
CA ARG A 238 -14.88 1.56 -6.09
C ARG A 238 -14.33 2.79 -6.82
N ALA A 239 -15.22 3.64 -7.36
CA ALA A 239 -14.83 4.87 -8.03
C ALA A 239 -14.14 5.86 -7.07
N ALA A 240 -14.67 6.05 -5.86
CA ALA A 240 -14.05 6.88 -4.83
C ALA A 240 -12.67 6.31 -4.40
N LEU A 241 -12.56 4.99 -4.23
CA LEU A 241 -11.30 4.32 -3.87
C LEU A 241 -10.26 4.48 -4.98
N ALA A 242 -10.63 4.33 -6.25
CA ALA A 242 -9.73 4.58 -7.38
C ALA A 242 -9.17 6.01 -7.36
N ASP A 243 -10.01 7.01 -7.07
CA ASP A 243 -9.58 8.41 -6.91
C ASP A 243 -8.67 8.60 -5.68
N VAL A 244 -8.98 7.98 -4.54
CA VAL A 244 -8.10 7.98 -3.34
C VAL A 244 -6.72 7.39 -3.69
N LEU A 245 -6.65 6.25 -4.37
CA LEU A 245 -5.40 5.61 -4.77
C LEU A 245 -4.57 6.51 -5.70
N ALA A 246 -5.21 7.18 -6.66
CA ALA A 246 -4.54 8.13 -7.55
C ALA A 246 -4.03 9.37 -6.79
N ARG A 247 -4.82 9.89 -5.84
CA ARG A 247 -4.44 11.01 -4.97
C ARG A 247 -3.26 10.67 -4.06
N LEU A 248 -3.28 9.50 -3.43
CA LEU A 248 -2.18 9.01 -2.58
C LEU A 248 -0.90 8.77 -3.38
N ALA A 249 -1.00 8.28 -4.62
CA ALA A 249 0.15 8.17 -5.50
C ALA A 249 0.78 9.55 -5.80
N ARG A 250 -0.04 10.58 -6.07
CA ARG A 250 0.45 11.97 -6.23
C ARG A 250 1.07 12.52 -4.94
N ALA A 251 0.47 12.22 -3.79
CA ALA A 251 1.03 12.62 -2.49
C ALA A 251 2.41 12.02 -2.25
N GLY A 252 2.58 10.73 -2.60
CA GLY A 252 3.87 10.04 -2.56
C GLY A 252 4.95 10.74 -3.39
N GLN A 253 4.63 11.08 -4.64
CA GLN A 253 5.55 11.81 -5.51
C GLN A 253 5.88 13.21 -4.96
N TRP A 254 4.88 13.91 -4.44
CA TRP A 254 5.09 15.21 -3.80
C TRP A 254 6.00 15.09 -2.58
N ALA A 255 5.78 14.12 -1.68
CA ALA A 255 6.55 13.96 -0.46
C ALA A 255 8.02 13.58 -0.73
N LEU A 256 8.28 12.82 -1.81
CA LEU A 256 9.64 12.53 -2.26
C LEU A 256 10.36 13.78 -2.76
N ALA A 257 9.64 14.72 -3.38
CA ALA A 257 10.18 16.01 -3.82
C ALA A 257 10.26 17.06 -2.69
N HIS A 258 9.47 16.90 -1.63
CA HIS A 258 9.35 17.83 -0.48
C HIS A 258 9.59 17.11 0.85
N PRO A 259 10.75 16.47 1.05
CA PRO A 259 10.98 15.60 2.20
C PRO A 259 10.92 16.35 3.54
N ALA A 260 11.34 17.62 3.58
CA ALA A 260 11.30 18.43 4.80
C ALA A 260 9.86 18.80 5.21
N ASP A 261 9.03 19.19 4.24
CA ASP A 261 7.63 19.55 4.49
C ASP A 261 6.82 18.33 4.95
N TYR A 262 7.02 17.19 4.28
CA TYR A 262 6.43 15.93 4.70
C TYR A 262 6.88 15.53 6.12
N ALA A 263 8.18 15.59 6.41
CA ALA A 263 8.71 15.25 7.73
C ALA A 263 8.14 16.16 8.83
N SER A 264 7.93 17.46 8.55
CA SER A 264 7.34 18.42 9.50
C SER A 264 5.89 18.07 9.84
N VAL A 265 5.08 17.73 8.84
CA VAL A 265 3.69 17.30 9.05
C VAL A 265 3.65 15.96 9.77
N TYR A 266 4.51 15.01 9.38
CA TYR A 266 4.61 13.71 10.04
C TYR A 266 5.01 13.86 11.52
N ALA A 267 5.99 14.71 11.83
CA ALA A 267 6.40 15.02 13.21
C ALA A 267 5.24 15.57 14.02
N SER A 268 4.51 16.54 13.47
CA SER A 268 3.38 17.19 14.13
C SER A 268 2.25 16.19 14.43
N LEU A 269 1.88 15.36 13.45
CA LEU A 269 0.80 14.40 13.57
C LEU A 269 1.13 13.27 14.55
N THR A 270 2.37 12.79 14.53
CA THR A 270 2.82 11.67 15.38
C THR A 270 3.37 12.11 16.72
N ARG A 271 3.60 13.41 16.93
CA ARG A 271 4.28 14.00 18.09
C ARG A 271 5.70 13.45 18.30
N LEU A 272 6.36 13.04 17.21
CA LEU A 272 7.76 12.64 17.23
C LEU A 272 8.67 13.88 17.23
N PRO A 273 9.86 13.78 17.84
CA PRO A 273 10.91 14.77 17.65
C PRO A 273 11.19 15.00 16.15
N PRO A 274 11.40 16.26 15.70
CA PRO A 274 11.57 16.57 14.28
C PRO A 274 12.70 15.80 13.58
N ASP A 275 13.80 15.54 14.28
CA ASP A 275 14.95 14.80 13.77
C ASP A 275 14.62 13.31 13.59
N ALA A 276 13.93 12.69 14.55
CA ALA A 276 13.43 11.33 14.43
C ALA A 276 12.43 11.21 13.26
N ALA A 277 11.49 12.15 13.16
CA ALA A 277 10.52 12.19 12.06
C ALA A 277 11.20 12.33 10.70
N THR A 278 12.25 13.14 10.59
CA THR A 278 13.05 13.31 9.36
C THR A 278 13.71 12.00 8.94
N ASP A 279 14.33 11.28 9.87
CA ASP A 279 14.98 10.00 9.58
C ASP A 279 13.98 8.92 9.16
N ILE A 280 12.86 8.85 9.85
CA ILE A 280 11.76 7.91 9.56
C ILE A 280 11.17 8.23 8.18
N ALA A 281 10.93 9.51 7.89
CA ALA A 281 10.39 9.96 6.60
C ALA A 281 11.27 9.54 5.42
N ARG A 282 12.60 9.55 5.57
CA ARG A 282 13.54 9.08 4.52
C ARG A 282 13.40 7.59 4.19
N ARG A 283 12.90 6.77 5.12
CA ARG A 283 12.72 5.32 4.95
C ARG A 283 11.27 4.91 4.69
N ALA A 284 10.34 5.84 4.83
CA ALA A 284 8.91 5.59 4.74
C ALA A 284 8.49 5.10 3.35
N ALA A 285 7.41 4.31 3.31
CA ALA A 285 6.84 3.80 2.07
C ALA A 285 6.03 4.87 1.31
N LEU A 286 6.73 5.86 0.75
CA LEU A 286 6.13 7.04 0.11
C LEU A 286 5.77 6.81 -1.35
N ALA A 287 6.60 6.10 -2.11
CA ALA A 287 6.27 5.78 -3.49
C ALA A 287 5.10 4.79 -3.53
N GLN A 288 4.10 5.05 -4.37
CA GLN A 288 2.96 4.17 -4.58
C GLN A 288 2.75 3.92 -6.07
N ARG A 289 2.39 2.69 -6.41
CA ARG A 289 2.09 2.26 -7.78
C ARG A 289 1.02 1.18 -7.81
N SER A 290 0.42 1.00 -8.98
CA SER A 290 -0.39 -0.18 -9.29
C SER A 290 0.42 -1.46 -9.10
N LEU A 291 -0.26 -2.53 -8.71
CA LEU A 291 0.40 -3.81 -8.44
C LEU A 291 1.00 -4.38 -9.73
N SER A 292 2.32 -4.53 -9.78
CA SER A 292 3.04 -5.10 -10.92
C SER A 292 3.24 -6.62 -10.77
N GLY A 293 3.58 -7.31 -11.86
CA GLY A 293 3.97 -8.72 -11.79
C GLY A 293 5.16 -8.96 -10.86
N ALA A 294 6.15 -8.06 -10.90
CA ALA A 294 7.31 -8.13 -10.02
C ALA A 294 6.93 -7.96 -8.53
N ASP A 295 5.95 -7.13 -8.20
CA ASP A 295 5.47 -6.97 -6.82
C ASP A 295 4.80 -8.26 -6.32
N ILE A 296 4.00 -8.91 -7.19
CA ILE A 296 3.37 -10.21 -6.92
C ILE A 296 4.45 -11.26 -6.67
N ASP A 297 5.48 -11.33 -7.50
CA ASP A 297 6.57 -12.31 -7.36
C ASP A 297 7.37 -12.10 -6.07
N VAL A 298 7.64 -10.84 -5.70
CA VAL A 298 8.30 -10.49 -4.43
C VAL A 298 7.46 -10.96 -3.25
N LEU A 299 6.18 -10.61 -3.23
CA LEU A 299 5.29 -10.97 -2.13
C LEU A 299 5.05 -12.50 -2.08
N GLN A 300 5.04 -13.18 -3.22
CA GLN A 300 4.94 -14.64 -3.28
C GLN A 300 6.17 -15.31 -2.64
N ARG A 301 7.37 -14.79 -2.87
CA ARG A 301 8.58 -15.27 -2.18
C ARG A 301 8.50 -15.08 -0.67
N VAL A 302 7.94 -13.96 -0.21
CA VAL A 302 7.68 -13.74 1.23
C VAL A 302 6.69 -14.78 1.77
N ALA A 303 5.60 -15.05 1.04
CA ALA A 303 4.60 -16.04 1.43
C ALA A 303 5.19 -17.46 1.53
N ASP A 304 5.94 -17.88 0.51
CA ASP A 304 6.57 -19.20 0.46
C ASP A 304 7.62 -19.34 1.58
N ARG A 305 8.42 -18.29 1.82
CA ARG A 305 9.38 -18.26 2.91
C ARG A 305 8.71 -18.35 4.27
N ALA A 306 7.66 -17.56 4.51
CA ALA A 306 6.97 -17.53 5.78
C ALA A 306 6.23 -18.84 6.08
N ALA A 307 5.78 -19.57 5.04
CA ALA A 307 5.26 -20.92 5.20
C ALA A 307 6.37 -21.91 5.58
N ALA A 308 7.54 -21.85 4.93
CA ALA A 308 8.70 -22.69 5.27
C ALA A 308 9.22 -22.44 6.70
N ASP A 309 9.16 -21.18 7.16
CA ASP A 309 9.52 -20.78 8.52
C ASP A 309 8.40 -21.04 9.55
N ALA A 310 7.30 -21.70 9.14
CA ALA A 310 6.11 -21.99 9.94
C ALA A 310 5.49 -20.75 10.62
N ILE A 311 5.69 -19.56 10.03
CA ILE A 311 5.01 -18.33 10.44
C ILE A 311 3.59 -18.32 9.87
N LEU A 312 3.45 -18.65 8.59
CA LEU A 312 2.15 -18.87 7.97
C LEU A 312 1.80 -20.37 8.06
N PRO A 313 0.57 -20.71 8.50
CA PRO A 313 0.16 -22.12 8.65
C PRO A 313 -0.05 -22.83 7.31
N ARG A 314 -0.21 -22.08 6.21
CA ARG A 314 -0.37 -22.60 4.85
C ARG A 314 0.08 -21.57 3.83
N ARG A 315 0.34 -22.02 2.60
CA ARG A 315 0.71 -21.17 1.47
C ARG A 315 -0.44 -20.23 1.09
N VAL A 316 -0.09 -19.00 0.70
CA VAL A 316 -0.97 -18.01 0.08
C VAL A 316 -0.62 -17.92 -1.41
N ASP A 317 -1.62 -17.97 -2.28
CA ASP A 317 -1.45 -17.60 -3.69
C ASP A 317 -1.68 -16.09 -3.83
N VAL A 318 -0.61 -15.33 -3.98
CA VAL A 318 -0.65 -13.87 -4.03
C VAL A 318 -1.38 -13.37 -5.27
N ALA A 319 -1.26 -14.08 -6.39
CA ALA A 319 -1.91 -13.68 -7.64
C ALA A 319 -3.44 -13.71 -7.50
N SER A 320 -3.98 -14.63 -6.70
CA SER A 320 -5.43 -14.77 -6.47
C SER A 320 -6.07 -13.59 -5.71
N ILE A 321 -5.27 -12.84 -4.95
CA ILE A 321 -5.74 -11.70 -4.14
C ILE A 321 -5.28 -10.35 -4.70
N ALA A 322 -4.64 -10.33 -5.86
CA ALA A 322 -4.05 -9.16 -6.49
C ALA A 322 -5.02 -8.47 -7.47
N ILE A 323 -5.30 -7.18 -7.25
CA ILE A 323 -6.02 -6.32 -8.21
C ILE A 323 -5.00 -5.42 -8.89
N ARG A 324 -4.70 -5.70 -10.16
CA ARG A 324 -3.67 -4.97 -10.93
C ARG A 324 -4.03 -3.50 -11.14
N GLN A 325 -5.32 -3.20 -11.26
CA GLN A 325 -5.81 -1.83 -11.39
C GLN A 325 -7.23 -1.74 -10.84
N VAL A 326 -7.47 -0.78 -9.95
CA VAL A 326 -8.82 -0.40 -9.54
C VAL A 326 -9.27 0.73 -10.47
N SER A 327 -10.33 0.50 -11.24
CA SER A 327 -10.95 1.51 -12.10
C SER A 327 -12.38 1.81 -11.64
N ALA A 328 -12.88 3.00 -11.97
CA ALA A 328 -14.27 3.39 -11.75
C ALA A 328 -15.25 2.53 -12.57
#